data_AF-X6M178-F1
#
_entry.id   AF-X6M178-F1
#
_cell.length_a   1.000
_cell.length_b   1.000
_cell.length_c   1.000
_cell.angle_alpha   90.00
_cell.angle_beta   90.00
_cell.angle_gamma   90.00
#
_symmetry.space_group_name_H-M   'P 1'
#
loop_
_entity.id
_entity.type
_entity.pdbx_description
1 polymer ?
#
loop_
_entity_poly.entity_id
_entity_poly.type
_entity_poly.pdbx_seq_one_letter_code
_entity_poly.pdbx_strand_id
1 'polypeptide(L)'
;MQEEKTSNEKQTILTPTLPVQPCYNKDWILRTNKHEDIQNFICHVCQQIANNPMELNCPQHESTDDVLIIGEKCLKDFLKNNNNLCPVEKHDNCQYSKTKLIQKLTGDLTIMCPGQFEQDIKKLTGEIKCNSKEKLKDVQNHLKNGCPLVLVDCWFKPFGCDHKCNRQNLKDHLILDMKSHFDMVMRLLQSMRQTIQLHQCKHKPPKDNSNKLILEMEKLKRDSKQKIENLRQEVIKYHSDIETVKKEFNNQQKQLLLRYETTIKLLEERNTKLTDDYQRKKKIEEEKETSNSDTTLSAILSPLTSTTDFEVFRASCKLLKTLSGHAGTVSSIDYSTFDGNQFICSGSHDGTVCVWDTNNSKPIQLLNGHPNEIHCVKFSSYYHRKHRRNVICSSSSNQTIRFWDIKDNRQLQVLSRPTGVYGIEFSSFNGGRYLCSGSWDSTACLWDVETSKLLHVFYGHKSCVNCVDISPPQTKAIVLV
;
A
#
# COMPACT_ATOMS: atom_id res chain seq x y z
N MET A 1 -49.33 -51.86 -22.56
CA MET A 1 -47.94 -51.35 -22.49
C MET A 1 -48.03 -49.84 -22.45
N GLN A 2 -47.89 -49.28 -21.25
CA GLN A 2 -48.04 -47.85 -20.99
C GLN A 2 -46.81 -47.08 -21.50
N GLU A 3 -47.08 -46.01 -22.22
CA GLU A 3 -46.12 -44.95 -22.53
C GLU A 3 -45.88 -44.12 -21.25
N GLU A 4 -44.68 -44.20 -20.68
CA GLU A 4 -44.25 -43.28 -19.63
C GLU A 4 -43.81 -41.95 -20.26
N LYS A 5 -44.74 -40.99 -20.23
CA LYS A 5 -44.47 -39.56 -20.33
C LYS A 5 -43.54 -39.15 -19.19
N THR A 6 -42.26 -38.90 -19.49
CA THR A 6 -41.40 -38.12 -18.60
C THR A 6 -41.75 -36.64 -18.75
N SER A 7 -42.59 -36.18 -17.82
CA SER A 7 -42.88 -34.77 -17.58
C SER A 7 -41.59 -34.05 -17.20
N ASN A 8 -41.00 -33.35 -18.16
CA ASN A 8 -39.88 -32.45 -17.96
C ASN A 8 -40.40 -31.16 -17.30
N GLU A 9 -40.80 -31.25 -16.02
CA GLU A 9 -41.06 -30.08 -15.20
C GLU A 9 -39.73 -29.35 -15.01
N LYS A 10 -39.60 -28.19 -15.68
CA LYS A 10 -38.52 -27.23 -15.44
C LYS A 10 -38.61 -26.77 -13.98
N GLN A 11 -38.00 -27.52 -13.06
CA GLN A 11 -37.64 -26.99 -11.75
C GLN A 11 -36.80 -25.75 -11.99
N THR A 12 -37.33 -24.59 -11.61
CA THR A 12 -36.62 -23.32 -11.70
C THR A 12 -35.52 -23.38 -10.64
N ILE A 13 -34.33 -23.80 -11.07
CA ILE A 13 -33.18 -24.03 -10.20
C ILE A 13 -32.69 -22.69 -9.64
N LEU A 14 -32.99 -22.45 -8.36
CA LEU A 14 -32.47 -21.31 -7.63
C LEU A 14 -31.08 -21.67 -7.11
N THR A 15 -30.04 -21.11 -7.71
CA THR A 15 -28.73 -21.09 -7.09
C THR A 15 -28.82 -20.26 -5.81
N PRO A 16 -28.41 -20.77 -4.63
CA PRO A 16 -28.40 -19.99 -3.40
C PRO A 16 -27.35 -18.88 -3.48
N THR A 17 -27.70 -17.77 -4.09
CA THR A 17 -26.90 -16.54 -4.03
C THR A 17 -27.49 -15.67 -2.95
N LEU A 18 -26.65 -15.05 -2.12
CA LEU A 18 -27.11 -13.99 -1.25
C LEU A 18 -27.89 -12.98 -2.11
N PRO A 19 -29.11 -12.59 -1.71
CA PRO A 19 -29.87 -11.62 -2.47
C PRO A 19 -29.00 -10.37 -2.66
N VAL A 20 -28.94 -9.86 -3.88
CA VAL A 20 -28.14 -8.68 -4.29
C VAL A 20 -28.77 -7.39 -3.73
N GLN A 21 -29.24 -7.45 -2.49
CA GLN A 21 -29.82 -6.32 -1.80
C GLN A 21 -28.74 -5.55 -1.03
N PRO A 22 -28.89 -4.22 -0.90
CA PRO A 22 -27.91 -3.37 -0.24
C PRO A 22 -27.82 -3.61 1.28
N CYS A 23 -28.81 -4.29 1.88
CA CYS A 23 -28.88 -4.69 3.29
C CYS A 23 -29.44 -6.13 3.38
N TYR A 24 -29.27 -6.78 4.52
CA TYR A 24 -29.70 -8.16 4.75
C TYR A 24 -31.17 -8.23 5.15
N ASN A 25 -31.89 -9.22 4.61
CA ASN A 25 -33.30 -9.43 4.93
C ASN A 25 -33.51 -9.62 6.45
N LYS A 26 -34.38 -8.79 7.06
CA LYS A 26 -34.67 -8.80 8.50
C LYS A 26 -35.30 -10.11 8.96
N ASP A 27 -36.28 -10.63 8.22
CA ASP A 27 -37.00 -11.86 8.56
C ASP A 27 -36.08 -13.08 8.54
N TRP A 28 -35.10 -13.09 7.64
CA TRP A 28 -34.08 -14.13 7.58
C TRP A 28 -33.25 -14.20 8.86
N ILE A 29 -32.79 -13.06 9.35
CA ILE A 29 -31.95 -12.97 10.55
C ILE A 29 -32.79 -13.22 11.82
N LEU A 30 -34.07 -12.83 11.83
CA LEU A 30 -35.00 -13.12 12.93
C LEU A 30 -35.29 -14.61 13.13
N ARG A 31 -35.03 -15.47 12.14
CA ARG A 31 -35.19 -16.94 12.31
C ARG A 31 -34.25 -17.53 13.36
N THR A 32 -33.14 -16.85 13.65
CA THR A 32 -32.06 -17.38 14.49
C THR A 32 -31.62 -16.43 15.61
N ASN A 33 -32.12 -15.20 15.66
CA ASN A 33 -31.80 -14.21 16.70
C ASN A 33 -33.09 -13.60 17.27
N LYS A 34 -33.03 -13.09 18.50
CA LYS A 34 -34.17 -12.37 19.09
C LYS A 34 -34.28 -10.97 18.50
N HIS A 35 -35.47 -10.37 18.58
CA HIS A 35 -35.70 -9.01 18.08
C HIS A 35 -34.84 -7.96 18.79
N GLU A 36 -34.68 -8.10 20.11
CA GLU A 36 -33.85 -7.23 20.95
C GLU A 36 -32.37 -7.23 20.49
N ASP A 37 -31.86 -8.38 20.07
CA ASP A 37 -30.46 -8.56 19.66
C ASP A 37 -30.15 -7.90 18.30
N ILE A 38 -31.18 -7.57 17.50
CA ILE A 38 -31.01 -7.05 16.13
C ILE A 38 -31.48 -5.61 15.93
N GLN A 39 -32.22 -5.06 16.90
CA GLN A 39 -32.81 -3.73 16.82
C GLN A 39 -31.76 -2.65 16.54
N ASN A 40 -30.61 -2.77 17.19
CA ASN A 40 -29.47 -1.87 17.04
C ASN A 40 -28.65 -2.10 15.77
N PHE A 41 -29.14 -2.87 14.80
CA PHE A 41 -28.49 -3.08 13.50
C PHE A 41 -29.42 -2.80 12.31
N ILE A 42 -30.61 -2.25 12.57
CA ILE A 42 -31.59 -1.93 11.54
C ILE A 42 -31.12 -0.67 10.79
N CYS A 43 -31.04 -0.78 9.47
CA CYS A 43 -30.74 0.33 8.57
C CYS A 43 -31.94 1.29 8.54
N HIS A 44 -31.71 2.55 8.91
CA HIS A 44 -32.77 3.56 8.97
C HIS A 44 -33.41 3.87 7.60
N VAL A 45 -32.67 3.66 6.50
CA VAL A 45 -33.14 3.93 5.14
C VAL A 45 -34.09 2.85 4.61
N CYS A 46 -33.74 1.57 4.78
CA CYS A 46 -34.48 0.46 4.15
C CYS A 46 -35.19 -0.46 5.15
N GLN A 47 -35.04 -0.22 6.46
CA GLN A 47 -35.65 -1.01 7.54
C GLN A 47 -35.25 -2.50 7.54
N GLN A 48 -34.17 -2.83 6.84
CA GLN A 48 -33.52 -4.14 6.81
C GLN A 48 -32.27 -4.13 7.69
N ILE A 49 -31.63 -5.28 7.94
CA ILE A 49 -30.38 -5.31 8.73
C ILE A 49 -29.23 -4.74 7.91
N ALA A 50 -28.56 -3.72 8.45
CA ALA A 50 -27.53 -2.97 7.74
C ALA A 50 -26.37 -3.88 7.30
N ASN A 51 -26.11 -3.94 6.00
CA ASN A 51 -24.88 -4.53 5.47
C ASN A 51 -23.79 -3.46 5.43
N ASN A 52 -22.65 -3.78 6.03
CA ASN A 52 -21.56 -2.84 6.28
C ASN A 52 -22.07 -1.53 6.94
N PRO A 53 -22.54 -1.60 8.19
CA PRO A 53 -23.19 -0.48 8.87
C PRO A 53 -22.28 0.74 9.00
N MET A 54 -22.87 1.91 8.79
CA MET A 54 -22.34 3.25 9.00
C MET A 54 -23.12 3.90 10.13
N GLU A 55 -22.40 4.53 11.05
CA GLU A 55 -22.98 5.29 12.16
C GLU A 55 -23.14 6.75 11.74
N LEU A 56 -24.31 7.33 11.98
CA LEU A 56 -24.59 8.74 11.72
C LEU A 56 -24.15 9.56 12.94
N ASN A 57 -23.07 10.33 12.77
CA ASN A 57 -22.52 11.19 13.81
C ASN A 57 -22.81 12.64 13.44
N CYS A 58 -23.88 13.19 13.98
CA CYS A 58 -24.37 14.50 13.60
C CYS A 58 -24.84 15.24 14.86
N PRO A 59 -24.44 16.51 15.08
CA PRO A 59 -24.79 17.26 16.29
C PRO A 59 -26.31 17.34 16.53
N GLN A 60 -27.10 17.39 15.46
CA GLN A 60 -28.56 17.39 15.52
C GLN A 60 -29.16 16.09 16.05
N HIS A 61 -28.41 14.98 16.01
CA HIS A 61 -28.84 13.66 16.47
C HIS A 61 -28.04 13.17 17.69
N GLU A 62 -27.24 14.05 18.32
CA GLU A 62 -26.45 13.70 19.51
C GLU A 62 -27.32 13.55 20.77
N SER A 63 -28.59 13.96 20.69
CA SER A 63 -29.57 13.92 21.78
C SER A 63 -30.47 12.67 21.79
N THR A 64 -30.37 11.79 20.79
CA THR A 64 -31.08 10.51 20.79
C THR A 64 -30.22 9.44 21.44
N ASP A 65 -30.72 8.77 22.49
CA ASP A 65 -30.03 7.63 23.14
C ASP A 65 -29.82 6.42 22.18
N ASP A 66 -30.46 6.43 21.02
CA ASP A 66 -30.41 5.37 20.00
C ASP A 66 -29.29 5.59 18.98
N VAL A 67 -28.47 4.55 18.75
CA VAL A 67 -27.43 4.55 17.73
C VAL A 67 -28.06 4.46 16.33
N LEU A 68 -27.96 5.53 15.55
CA LEU A 68 -28.51 5.61 14.20
C LEU A 68 -27.58 4.93 13.18
N ILE A 69 -28.04 3.82 12.61
CA ILE A 69 -27.26 3.01 11.68
C ILE A 69 -27.86 2.99 10.29
N ILE A 70 -26.99 3.08 9.28
CA ILE A 70 -27.35 3.03 7.86
C ILE A 70 -26.39 2.09 7.13
N GLY A 71 -26.90 1.19 6.30
CA GLY A 71 -26.03 0.34 5.46
C GLY A 71 -25.26 1.17 4.44
N GLU A 72 -23.96 0.90 4.25
CA GLU A 72 -23.09 1.73 3.39
C GLU A 72 -23.65 1.94 1.97
N LYS A 73 -24.18 0.89 1.36
CA LYS A 73 -24.74 0.98 0.00
C LYS A 73 -26.04 1.78 -0.02
N CYS A 74 -26.92 1.56 0.96
CA CYS A 74 -28.13 2.38 1.13
C CYS A 74 -27.80 3.85 1.34
N LEU A 75 -26.76 4.17 2.13
CA LEU A 75 -26.31 5.54 2.35
C LEU A 75 -25.84 6.18 1.04
N LYS A 76 -24.99 5.49 0.28
CA LYS A 76 -24.48 5.99 -1.02
C LYS A 76 -25.61 6.25 -2.01
N ASP A 77 -26.55 5.32 -2.12
CA ASP A 77 -27.69 5.45 -3.03
C ASP A 77 -28.64 6.58 -2.58
N PHE A 78 -28.86 6.72 -1.27
CA PHE A 78 -29.70 7.78 -0.70
C PHE A 78 -29.10 9.18 -0.92
N LEU A 79 -27.81 9.38 -0.59
CA LEU A 79 -27.15 10.67 -0.75
C LEU A 79 -27.10 11.11 -2.21
N LYS A 80 -26.90 10.16 -3.14
CA LYS A 80 -26.92 10.41 -4.58
C LYS A 80 -28.28 10.91 -5.08
N ASN A 81 -29.37 10.38 -4.54
CA ASN A 81 -30.73 10.71 -4.99
C ASN A 81 -31.33 11.92 -4.25
N ASN A 82 -30.75 12.34 -3.12
CA ASN A 82 -31.29 13.38 -2.25
C ASN A 82 -30.29 14.53 -1.97
N ASN A 83 -29.38 14.82 -2.91
CA ASN A 83 -28.46 15.97 -2.84
C ASN A 83 -27.67 16.09 -1.51
N ASN A 84 -27.20 14.95 -0.97
CA ASN A 84 -26.47 14.88 0.31
C ASN A 84 -27.25 15.30 1.57
N LEU A 85 -28.58 15.38 1.52
CA LEU A 85 -29.41 15.58 2.70
C LEU A 85 -29.30 14.41 3.68
N CYS A 86 -29.49 14.70 4.96
CA CYS A 86 -29.53 13.67 6.00
C CYS A 86 -30.71 12.68 5.79
N PRO A 87 -30.48 11.37 5.96
CA PRO A 87 -31.52 10.34 5.85
C PRO A 87 -32.59 10.34 6.95
N VAL A 88 -32.39 11.11 8.02
CA VAL A 88 -33.27 11.12 9.21
C VAL A 88 -34.07 12.42 9.26
N GLU A 89 -33.40 13.56 9.12
CA GLU A 89 -34.03 14.89 9.14
C GLU A 89 -33.54 15.78 7.99
N LYS A 90 -34.20 16.91 7.71
CA LYS A 90 -33.81 17.80 6.60
C LYS A 90 -32.72 18.78 7.03
N HIS A 91 -31.46 18.34 6.98
CA HIS A 91 -30.28 19.18 7.12
C HIS A 91 -29.07 18.62 6.35
N ASP A 92 -28.04 19.46 6.22
CA ASP A 92 -26.82 19.20 5.48
C ASP A 92 -25.61 18.98 6.42
N ASN A 93 -24.48 18.54 5.88
CA ASN A 93 -23.20 18.33 6.61
C ASN A 93 -23.20 17.24 7.71
N CYS A 94 -23.97 16.18 7.52
CA CYS A 94 -23.85 14.99 8.37
C CYS A 94 -22.49 14.28 8.22
N GLN A 95 -21.92 13.85 9.34
CA GLN A 95 -20.75 12.96 9.33
C GLN A 95 -21.20 11.51 9.48
N TYR A 96 -20.52 10.62 8.76
CA TYR A 96 -20.79 9.19 8.80
C TYR A 96 -19.49 8.45 9.11
N SER A 97 -19.50 7.63 10.14
CA SER A 97 -18.30 6.90 10.57
C SER A 97 -18.49 5.39 10.47
N LYS A 98 -17.38 4.67 10.23
CA LYS A 98 -17.35 3.21 10.22
C LYS A 98 -16.85 2.71 11.57
N THR A 99 -17.77 2.28 12.42
CA THR A 99 -17.42 1.71 13.73
C THR A 99 -17.17 0.22 13.62
N LYS A 100 -15.92 -0.20 13.86
CA LYS A 100 -15.52 -1.62 13.78
C LYS A 100 -16.29 -2.52 14.75
N LEU A 101 -16.69 -1.99 15.91
CA LEU A 101 -17.47 -2.73 16.91
C LEU A 101 -18.82 -3.14 16.33
N ILE A 102 -19.56 -2.18 15.75
CA ILE A 102 -20.86 -2.43 15.12
C ILE A 102 -20.71 -3.44 13.97
N GLN A 103 -19.73 -3.27 13.08
CA GLN A 103 -19.48 -4.21 11.98
C GLN A 103 -19.19 -5.64 12.48
N LYS A 104 -18.42 -5.77 13.57
CA LYS A 104 -18.12 -7.08 14.16
C LYS A 104 -19.37 -7.70 14.78
N LEU A 105 -20.16 -6.93 15.52
CA LEU A 105 -21.39 -7.41 16.15
C LEU A 105 -22.44 -7.82 15.11
N THR A 106 -22.66 -7.00 14.07
CA THR A 106 -23.52 -7.37 12.93
C THR A 106 -23.02 -8.63 12.23
N GLY A 107 -21.70 -8.77 12.04
CA GLY A 107 -21.10 -9.96 11.44
C GLY A 107 -21.15 -11.22 12.31
N ASP A 108 -21.28 -11.07 13.63
CA ASP A 108 -21.39 -12.16 14.61
C ASP A 108 -22.84 -12.66 14.79
N LEU A 109 -23.84 -11.99 14.20
CA LEU A 109 -25.23 -12.47 14.17
C LEU A 109 -25.30 -13.88 13.58
N THR A 110 -26.05 -14.76 14.23
CA THR A 110 -26.20 -16.14 13.78
C THR A 110 -27.26 -16.19 12.69
N ILE A 111 -27.00 -16.91 11.61
CA ILE A 111 -27.93 -17.06 10.49
C ILE A 111 -28.06 -18.52 10.09
N MET A 112 -29.20 -18.85 9.51
CA MET A 112 -29.37 -20.11 8.79
C MET A 112 -28.91 -19.97 7.33
N CYS A 113 -28.67 -21.09 6.66
CA CYS A 113 -28.35 -21.12 5.23
C CYS A 113 -29.36 -20.30 4.39
N PRO A 114 -28.91 -19.35 3.55
CA PRO A 114 -29.80 -18.56 2.68
C PRO A 114 -30.65 -19.43 1.74
N GLY A 115 -30.05 -20.50 1.20
CA GLY A 115 -30.78 -21.44 0.33
C GLY A 115 -31.88 -22.19 1.07
N GLN A 116 -31.65 -22.56 2.33
CA GLN A 116 -32.67 -23.21 3.15
C GLN A 116 -33.79 -22.22 3.49
N PHE A 117 -33.45 -20.97 3.81
CA PHE A 117 -34.43 -19.93 4.07
C PHE A 117 -35.35 -19.68 2.87
N GLU A 118 -34.80 -19.65 1.64
CA GLU A 118 -35.62 -19.53 0.43
C GLU A 118 -36.54 -20.75 0.21
N GLN A 119 -36.05 -21.97 0.47
CA GLN A 119 -36.88 -23.18 0.40
C GLN A 119 -38.01 -23.14 1.42
N ASP A 120 -37.73 -22.69 2.65
CA ASP A 120 -38.71 -22.60 3.74
C ASP A 120 -39.80 -21.56 3.43
N ILE A 121 -39.44 -20.40 2.87
CA ILE A 121 -40.41 -19.39 2.40
C ILE A 121 -41.30 -19.98 1.31
N LYS A 122 -40.70 -20.69 0.35
CA LYS A 122 -41.41 -21.28 -0.79
C LYS A 122 -42.15 -22.57 -0.42
N LYS A 123 -42.09 -23.01 0.85
CA LYS A 123 -42.64 -24.30 1.34
C LYS A 123 -42.21 -25.50 0.48
N LEU A 124 -41.01 -25.43 -0.11
CA LEU A 124 -40.49 -26.50 -0.95
C LEU A 124 -39.98 -27.62 -0.04
N THR A 125 -40.58 -28.81 -0.12
CA THR A 125 -40.06 -30.02 0.51
C THR A 125 -38.91 -30.57 -0.34
N GLY A 126 -37.73 -29.96 -0.24
CA GLY A 126 -36.53 -30.49 -0.89
C GLY A 126 -36.05 -31.78 -0.20
N GLU A 127 -35.63 -32.78 -0.99
CA GLU A 127 -34.97 -34.00 -0.47
C GLU A 127 -33.67 -33.68 0.28
N ILE A 128 -32.99 -32.60 -0.11
CA ILE A 128 -31.73 -32.14 0.48
C ILE A 128 -32.01 -30.89 1.30
N LYS A 129 -31.64 -30.92 2.58
CA LYS A 129 -31.76 -29.80 3.53
C LYS A 129 -30.38 -29.33 4.01
N CYS A 130 -30.26 -28.04 4.28
CA CYS A 130 -29.10 -27.46 4.94
C CYS A 130 -29.45 -26.94 6.33
N ASN A 131 -28.98 -27.63 7.37
CA ASN A 131 -29.21 -27.26 8.77
C ASN A 131 -28.08 -26.41 9.37
N SER A 132 -27.25 -25.78 8.54
CA SER A 132 -26.13 -24.98 9.03
C SER A 132 -26.64 -23.74 9.76
N LYS A 133 -26.03 -23.47 10.91
CA LYS A 133 -26.13 -22.22 11.65
C LYS A 133 -24.74 -21.64 11.76
N GLU A 134 -24.50 -20.56 11.04
CA GLU A 134 -23.19 -19.93 10.98
C GLU A 134 -23.30 -18.43 11.26
N LYS A 135 -22.18 -17.77 11.48
CA LYS A 135 -22.17 -16.32 11.64
C LYS A 135 -22.37 -15.65 10.29
N LEU A 136 -23.02 -14.48 10.28
CA LEU A 136 -23.30 -13.71 9.06
C LEU A 136 -22.04 -13.42 8.24
N LYS A 137 -20.90 -13.17 8.91
CA LYS A 137 -19.60 -12.97 8.25
C LYS A 137 -19.03 -14.21 7.53
N ASP A 138 -19.42 -15.41 7.96
CA ASP A 138 -18.88 -16.69 7.47
C ASP A 138 -19.74 -17.31 6.36
N VAL A 139 -20.92 -16.73 6.09
CA VAL A 139 -21.91 -17.23 5.12
C VAL A 139 -21.34 -17.49 3.72
N GLN A 140 -20.39 -16.68 3.26
CA GLN A 140 -19.79 -16.85 1.93
C GLN A 140 -18.85 -18.06 1.90
N ASN A 141 -18.18 -18.35 3.01
CA ASN A 141 -17.37 -19.54 3.15
C ASN A 141 -18.26 -20.79 3.16
N HIS A 142 -19.38 -20.74 3.90
CA HIS A 142 -20.41 -21.80 3.86
C HIS A 142 -20.87 -22.10 2.43
N LEU A 143 -21.32 -21.07 1.69
CA LEU A 143 -21.84 -21.25 0.34
C LEU A 143 -20.79 -21.81 -0.64
N LYS A 144 -19.51 -21.45 -0.48
CA LYS A 144 -18.44 -21.98 -1.33
C LYS A 144 -18.03 -23.41 -0.97
N ASN A 145 -17.97 -23.71 0.33
CA ASN A 145 -17.21 -24.86 0.81
C ASN A 145 -18.04 -25.91 1.57
N GLY A 146 -19.21 -25.57 2.07
CA GLY A 146 -19.98 -26.45 2.98
C GLY A 146 -21.45 -26.64 2.62
N CYS A 147 -22.06 -25.77 1.81
CA CYS A 147 -23.50 -25.80 1.58
C CYS A 147 -23.91 -26.95 0.63
N PRO A 148 -24.77 -27.89 1.06
CA PRO A 148 -25.26 -28.98 0.22
C PRO A 148 -26.29 -28.53 -0.82
N LEU A 149 -26.88 -27.35 -0.67
CA LEU A 149 -27.86 -26.76 -1.58
C LEU A 149 -27.23 -26.00 -2.75
N VAL A 150 -25.92 -25.80 -2.74
CA VAL A 150 -25.20 -25.12 -3.83
C VAL A 150 -24.87 -26.14 -4.91
N LEU A 151 -25.38 -25.88 -6.11
CA LEU A 151 -24.99 -26.64 -7.28
C LEU A 151 -23.56 -26.31 -7.68
N VAL A 152 -22.80 -27.37 -7.92
CA VAL A 152 -21.45 -27.30 -8.46
C VAL A 152 -21.46 -27.74 -9.92
N ASP A 153 -20.64 -27.07 -10.72
CA ASP A 153 -20.40 -27.49 -12.09
C ASP A 153 -19.66 -28.85 -12.10
N CYS A 154 -19.97 -29.69 -13.10
CA CYS A 154 -19.17 -30.87 -13.38
C CYS A 154 -17.70 -30.51 -13.64
N TRP A 155 -16.78 -31.36 -13.15
CA TRP A 155 -15.33 -31.19 -13.39
C TRP A 155 -14.97 -31.16 -14.87
N PHE A 156 -15.79 -31.77 -15.72
CA PHE A 156 -15.60 -31.83 -17.17
C PHE A 156 -16.24 -30.66 -17.93
N LYS A 157 -16.73 -29.62 -17.24
CA LYS A 157 -17.26 -28.41 -17.89
C LYS A 157 -16.32 -27.77 -18.91
N PRO A 158 -14.99 -27.65 -18.68
CA PRO A 158 -14.07 -27.16 -19.71
C PRO A 158 -14.03 -28.00 -20.99
N PHE A 159 -14.49 -29.26 -20.93
CA PHE A 159 -14.56 -30.20 -22.05
C PHE A 159 -15.96 -30.29 -22.67
N GLY A 160 -16.94 -29.51 -22.18
CA GLY A 160 -18.30 -29.42 -22.73
C GLY A 160 -19.39 -30.11 -21.91
N CYS A 161 -19.13 -30.54 -20.67
CA CYS A 161 -20.17 -31.04 -19.79
C CYS A 161 -20.88 -29.89 -19.04
N ASP A 162 -22.10 -29.54 -19.45
CA ASP A 162 -22.92 -28.49 -18.81
C ASP A 162 -23.70 -28.96 -17.58
N HIS A 163 -23.46 -30.18 -17.11
CA HIS A 163 -24.19 -30.74 -15.96
C HIS A 163 -23.83 -30.00 -14.66
N LYS A 164 -24.87 -29.64 -13.92
CA LYS A 164 -24.79 -29.03 -12.59
C LYS A 164 -25.56 -29.90 -11.61
N CYS A 165 -24.90 -30.28 -10.52
CA CYS A 165 -25.50 -31.14 -9.50
C CYS A 165 -25.07 -30.69 -8.10
N ASN A 166 -25.77 -31.17 -7.07
CA ASN A 166 -25.36 -30.92 -5.69
C ASN A 166 -24.02 -31.60 -5.42
N ARG A 167 -23.20 -31.01 -4.57
CA ARG A 167 -21.85 -31.53 -4.28
C ARG A 167 -21.83 -33.00 -3.82
N GLN A 168 -22.89 -33.45 -3.15
CA GLN A 168 -23.05 -34.85 -2.74
C GLN A 168 -23.22 -35.79 -3.93
N ASN A 169 -23.96 -35.36 -4.96
CA ASN A 169 -24.28 -36.16 -6.15
C ASN A 169 -23.21 -36.02 -7.24
N LEU A 170 -22.24 -35.13 -7.08
CA LEU A 170 -21.18 -34.92 -8.06
C LEU A 170 -20.35 -36.19 -8.28
N LYS A 171 -20.05 -36.94 -7.22
CA LYS A 171 -19.33 -38.22 -7.37
C LYS A 171 -20.12 -39.22 -8.19
N ASP A 172 -21.43 -39.34 -7.92
CA ASP A 172 -22.29 -40.27 -8.64
C ASP A 172 -22.43 -39.88 -10.11
N HIS A 173 -22.62 -38.60 -10.41
CA HIS A 173 -22.59 -38.09 -11.79
C HIS A 173 -21.26 -38.38 -12.49
N LEU A 174 -20.12 -38.13 -11.84
CA LEU A 174 -18.81 -38.40 -12.43
C LEU A 174 -18.59 -39.89 -12.73
N ILE A 175 -19.10 -40.79 -11.88
CA ILE A 175 -19.00 -42.24 -12.04
C ILE A 175 -19.96 -42.73 -13.12
N LEU A 176 -21.23 -42.34 -13.07
CA LEU A 176 -22.27 -42.77 -14.01
C LEU A 176 -21.97 -42.29 -15.44
N ASP A 177 -21.49 -41.05 -15.58
CA ASP A 177 -21.22 -40.43 -16.88
C ASP A 177 -19.74 -40.52 -17.29
N MET A 178 -18.93 -41.34 -16.62
CA MET A 178 -17.49 -41.46 -16.88
C MET A 178 -17.17 -41.73 -18.35
N LYS A 179 -17.97 -42.58 -19.02
CA LYS A 179 -17.81 -42.88 -20.44
C LYS A 179 -18.06 -41.65 -21.33
N SER A 180 -19.11 -40.89 -21.02
CA SER A 180 -19.46 -39.65 -21.74
C SER A 180 -18.37 -38.58 -21.54
N HIS A 181 -17.89 -38.42 -20.31
CA HIS A 181 -16.77 -37.53 -19.99
C HIS A 181 -15.49 -37.92 -20.73
N PHE A 182 -15.16 -39.21 -20.79
CA PHE A 182 -14.01 -39.71 -21.54
C PHE A 182 -14.17 -39.44 -23.05
N ASP A 183 -15.36 -39.69 -23.61
CA ASP A 183 -15.64 -39.41 -25.02
C ASP A 183 -15.52 -37.91 -25.35
N MET A 184 -15.96 -37.02 -24.46
CA MET A 184 -15.77 -35.57 -24.63
C MET A 184 -14.29 -35.18 -24.69
N VAL A 185 -13.48 -35.70 -23.76
CA VAL A 185 -12.02 -35.48 -23.75
C VAL A 185 -11.38 -36.03 -25.02
N MET A 186 -11.77 -37.24 -25.45
CA MET A 186 -11.24 -37.87 -26.66
C MET A 186 -11.65 -37.11 -27.93
N ARG A 187 -12.87 -36.58 -28.01
CA ARG A 187 -13.30 -35.72 -29.13
C ARG A 187 -12.48 -34.43 -29.20
N LEU A 188 -12.18 -33.80 -28.06
CA LEU A 188 -11.32 -32.63 -28.02
C LEU A 188 -9.90 -32.98 -28.49
N LEU A 189 -9.32 -34.07 -28.00
CA LEU A 189 -7.99 -34.54 -28.44
C LEU A 189 -7.96 -34.90 -29.92
N GLN A 190 -9.02 -35.51 -30.44
CA GLN A 190 -9.13 -35.85 -31.86
C GLN A 190 -9.29 -34.61 -32.72
N SER A 191 -10.08 -33.63 -32.28
CA SER A 191 -10.20 -32.31 -32.92
C SER A 191 -8.85 -31.60 -32.94
N MET A 192 -8.13 -31.56 -31.82
CA MET A 192 -6.78 -30.99 -31.76
C MET A 192 -5.82 -31.71 -32.69
N ARG A 193 -5.88 -33.05 -32.77
CA ARG A 193 -5.06 -33.84 -33.69
C ARG A 193 -5.38 -33.55 -35.15
N GLN A 194 -6.66 -33.38 -35.49
CA GLN A 194 -7.10 -32.96 -36.83
C GLN A 194 -6.66 -31.54 -37.15
N THR A 195 -6.71 -30.61 -36.20
CA THR A 195 -6.18 -29.25 -36.36
C THR A 195 -4.67 -29.29 -36.59
N ILE A 196 -3.93 -30.08 -35.82
CA ILE A 196 -2.48 -30.26 -35.98
C ILE A 196 -2.17 -30.89 -37.35
N GLN A 197 -2.91 -31.92 -37.77
CA GLN A 197 -2.77 -32.54 -39.09
C GLN A 197 -3.13 -31.58 -40.24
N LEU A 198 -4.18 -30.77 -40.10
CA LEU A 198 -4.54 -29.72 -41.06
C LEU A 198 -3.44 -28.65 -41.15
N HIS A 199 -2.84 -28.27 -40.03
CA HIS A 199 -1.67 -27.39 -40.02
C HIS A 199 -0.45 -28.05 -40.67
N GLN A 200 -0.23 -29.35 -40.47
CA GLN A 200 0.86 -30.10 -41.11
C GLN A 200 0.63 -30.28 -42.63
N CYS A 201 -0.61 -30.49 -43.09
CA CYS A 201 -0.96 -30.61 -44.50
C CYS A 201 -0.98 -29.27 -45.25
N LYS A 202 -1.32 -28.16 -44.59
CA LYS A 202 -1.16 -26.80 -45.16
C LYS A 202 0.32 -26.38 -45.32
N HIS A 203 1.26 -27.15 -44.76
CA HIS A 203 2.71 -26.95 -44.88
C HIS A 203 3.42 -27.94 -45.83
N LYS A 204 2.74 -28.47 -46.86
CA LYS A 204 3.44 -28.87 -48.11
C LYS A 204 3.32 -27.71 -49.11
N PRO A 205 4.37 -26.89 -49.30
CA PRO A 205 4.26 -25.72 -50.16
C PRO A 205 4.43 -26.10 -51.64
N PRO A 206 3.85 -25.33 -52.58
CA PRO A 206 4.40 -25.24 -53.92
C PRO A 206 5.83 -24.68 -53.81
N LYS A 207 6.81 -25.38 -54.37
CA LYS A 207 8.26 -25.14 -54.16
C LYS A 207 8.72 -23.69 -54.42
N ASP A 208 7.99 -22.89 -55.18
CA ASP A 208 8.37 -21.51 -55.50
C ASP A 208 8.03 -20.47 -54.43
N ASN A 209 6.92 -20.60 -53.69
CA ASN A 209 6.49 -19.54 -52.77
C ASN A 209 7.16 -19.66 -51.39
N SER A 210 7.50 -20.87 -50.95
CA SER A 210 8.26 -21.08 -49.71
C SER A 210 9.70 -20.61 -49.82
N ASN A 211 10.35 -20.80 -50.97
CA ASN A 211 11.71 -20.30 -51.19
C ASN A 211 11.76 -18.77 -51.15
N LYS A 212 10.73 -18.10 -51.69
CA LYS A 212 10.61 -16.64 -51.65
C LYS A 212 10.45 -16.10 -50.22
N LEU A 213 9.57 -16.73 -49.42
CA LEU A 213 9.37 -16.36 -48.01
C LEU A 213 10.62 -16.63 -47.16
N ILE A 214 11.35 -17.72 -47.42
CA ILE A 214 12.61 -18.01 -46.73
C ILE A 214 13.66 -16.93 -47.07
N LEU A 215 13.81 -16.56 -48.35
CA LEU A 215 14.71 -15.48 -48.77
C LEU A 215 14.34 -14.13 -48.13
N GLU A 216 13.04 -13.84 -48.00
CA GLU A 216 12.55 -12.61 -47.39
C GLU A 216 12.75 -12.59 -45.87
N MET A 217 12.55 -13.73 -45.19
CA MET A 217 12.89 -13.91 -43.79
C MET A 217 14.39 -13.79 -43.54
N GLU A 218 15.24 -14.35 -44.42
CA GLU A 218 16.69 -14.20 -44.34
C GLU A 218 17.16 -12.77 -44.60
N LYS A 219 16.48 -12.05 -45.50
CA LYS A 219 16.72 -10.61 -45.72
C LYS A 219 16.33 -9.81 -44.49
N LEU A 220 15.14 -10.00 -43.92
CA LEU A 220 14.70 -9.36 -42.68
C LEU A 220 15.63 -9.69 -41.51
N LYS A 221 16.12 -10.93 -41.43
CA LYS A 221 17.09 -11.34 -40.41
C LYS A 221 18.44 -10.62 -40.57
N ARG A 222 18.91 -10.42 -41.80
CA ARG A 222 20.12 -9.61 -42.08
C ARG A 222 19.90 -8.14 -41.74
N ASP A 223 18.77 -7.56 -42.14
CA ASP A 223 18.45 -6.15 -41.88
C ASP A 223 18.29 -5.88 -40.38
N SER A 224 17.65 -6.79 -39.64
CA SER A 224 17.52 -6.69 -38.19
C SER A 224 18.87 -6.83 -37.49
N LYS A 225 19.74 -7.75 -37.95
CA LYS A 225 21.10 -7.89 -37.42
C LYS A 225 21.93 -6.63 -37.67
N GLN A 226 21.81 -6.03 -38.85
CA GLN A 226 22.50 -4.77 -39.16
C GLN A 226 21.99 -3.61 -38.30
N LYS A 227 20.66 -3.50 -38.08
CA LYS A 227 20.09 -2.49 -37.17
C LYS A 227 20.57 -2.66 -35.74
N ILE A 228 20.63 -3.90 -35.24
CA ILE A 228 21.16 -4.20 -33.91
C ILE A 228 22.63 -3.78 -33.82
N GLU A 229 23.44 -4.03 -34.84
CA GLU A 229 24.84 -3.64 -34.85
C GLU A 229 25.00 -2.10 -34.90
N ASN A 230 24.20 -1.41 -35.70
CA ASN A 230 24.20 0.06 -35.74
C ASN A 230 23.82 0.65 -34.37
N LEU A 231 22.78 0.12 -33.72
CA LEU A 231 22.38 0.53 -32.37
C LEU A 231 23.47 0.25 -31.33
N ARG A 232 24.20 -0.87 -31.46
CA ARG A 232 25.35 -1.16 -30.59
C ARG A 232 26.46 -0.11 -30.75
N GLN A 233 26.75 0.30 -31.98
CA GLN A 233 27.75 1.35 -32.24
C GLN A 233 27.30 2.71 -31.69
N GLU A 234 26.02 3.05 -31.80
CA GLU A 234 25.46 4.27 -31.18
C GLU A 234 25.60 4.23 -29.65
N VAL A 235 25.29 3.10 -29.02
CA VAL A 235 25.47 2.95 -27.56
C VAL A 235 26.93 3.13 -27.15
N ILE A 236 27.88 2.58 -27.91
CA ILE A 236 29.32 2.77 -27.65
C ILE A 236 29.69 4.25 -27.78
N LYS A 237 29.19 4.94 -28.81
CA LYS A 237 29.42 6.38 -28.99
C LYS A 237 28.86 7.18 -27.82
N TYR A 238 27.60 6.94 -27.43
CA TYR A 238 27.00 7.61 -26.27
C TYR A 238 27.77 7.33 -24.97
N HIS A 239 28.31 6.13 -24.80
CA HIS A 239 29.14 5.82 -23.64
C HIS A 239 30.43 6.67 -23.63
N SER A 240 31.10 6.78 -24.78
CA SER A 240 32.27 7.65 -24.94
C SER A 240 31.94 9.12 -24.65
N ASP A 241 30.81 9.62 -25.15
CA ASP A 241 30.36 10.99 -24.92
C ASP A 241 30.03 11.26 -23.44
N ILE A 242 29.45 10.27 -22.73
CA ILE A 242 29.22 10.36 -21.29
C ILE A 242 30.54 10.43 -20.53
N GLU A 243 31.55 9.65 -20.93
CA GLU A 243 32.87 9.67 -20.29
C GLU A 243 33.59 11.01 -20.48
N THR A 244 33.50 11.63 -21.66
CA THR A 244 34.11 12.95 -21.91
C THR A 244 33.42 14.03 -21.08
N VAL A 245 32.10 14.09 -21.08
CA VAL A 245 31.32 15.04 -20.26
C VAL A 245 31.63 14.86 -18.76
N LYS A 246 31.74 13.62 -18.30
CA LYS A 246 32.09 13.33 -16.90
C LYS A 246 33.50 13.83 -16.55
N LYS A 247 34.46 13.70 -17.47
CA LYS A 247 35.82 14.21 -17.28
C LYS A 247 35.85 15.73 -17.23
N GLU A 248 35.09 16.41 -18.09
CA GLU A 248 34.95 17.86 -18.08
C GLU A 248 34.30 18.37 -16.80
N PHE A 249 33.19 17.75 -16.37
CA PHE A 249 32.52 18.08 -15.11
C PHE A 249 33.44 17.95 -13.91
N ASN A 250 34.19 16.84 -13.82
CA ASN A 250 35.17 16.65 -12.75
C ASN A 250 36.28 17.72 -12.77
N ASN A 251 36.70 18.17 -13.95
CA ASN A 251 37.72 19.21 -14.07
C ASN A 251 37.16 20.59 -13.63
N GLN A 252 35.94 20.92 -14.04
CA GLN A 252 35.25 22.13 -13.59
C GLN A 252 35.04 22.13 -12.09
N GLN A 253 34.64 21.00 -11.49
CA GLN A 253 34.48 20.87 -10.05
C GLN A 253 35.80 21.11 -9.31
N LYS A 254 36.94 20.59 -9.82
CA LYS A 254 38.27 20.86 -9.25
C LYS A 254 38.66 22.33 -9.34
N GLN A 255 38.40 22.99 -10.47
CA GLN A 255 38.67 24.42 -10.62
C GLN A 255 37.83 25.28 -9.68
N LEU A 256 36.55 24.91 -9.51
CA LEU A 256 35.64 25.60 -8.60
C LEU A 256 36.12 25.45 -7.14
N LEU A 257 36.53 24.25 -6.74
CA LEU A 257 37.09 23.98 -5.40
C LEU A 257 38.32 24.84 -5.13
N LEU A 258 39.25 24.90 -6.10
CA LEU A 258 40.47 25.71 -5.98
C LEU A 258 40.16 27.21 -5.83
N ARG A 259 39.14 27.72 -6.56
CA ARG A 259 38.65 29.10 -6.41
C ARG A 259 38.06 29.37 -5.03
N TYR A 260 37.29 28.44 -4.48
CA TYR A 260 36.77 28.56 -3.12
C TYR A 260 37.90 28.59 -2.10
N GLU A 261 38.89 27.70 -2.20
CA GLU A 261 40.05 27.67 -1.29
C GLU A 261 40.85 28.98 -1.34
N THR A 262 41.07 29.55 -2.53
CA THR A 262 41.75 30.85 -2.67
C THR A 262 40.93 32.00 -2.08
N THR A 263 39.61 31.97 -2.27
CA THR A 263 38.72 33.00 -1.72
C THR A 263 38.68 32.94 -0.19
N ILE A 264 38.64 31.74 0.39
CA ILE A 264 38.70 31.54 1.85
C ILE A 264 40.01 32.12 2.40
N LYS A 265 41.17 31.81 1.81
CA LYS A 265 42.45 32.39 2.24
C LYS A 265 42.48 33.91 2.19
N LEU A 266 41.95 34.51 1.11
CA LEU A 266 41.86 35.97 1.00
C LEU A 266 40.93 36.58 2.06
N LEU A 267 39.82 35.91 2.39
CA LEU A 267 38.91 36.36 3.45
C LEU A 267 39.56 36.24 4.83
N GLU A 268 40.31 35.17 5.10
CA GLU A 268 41.09 34.99 6.33
C GLU A 268 42.12 36.12 6.49
N GLU A 269 42.91 36.42 5.46
CA GLU A 269 43.86 37.55 5.47
C GLU A 269 43.20 38.92 5.65
N ARG A 270 41.97 39.09 5.15
CA ARG A 270 41.22 40.35 5.32
C ARG A 270 40.65 40.47 6.73
N ASN A 271 40.20 39.36 7.30
CA ASN A 271 39.71 39.29 8.68
C ASN A 271 40.82 39.55 9.69
N THR A 272 42.03 39.04 9.47
CA THR A 272 43.17 39.35 10.34
C THR A 272 43.50 40.85 10.33
N LYS A 273 43.59 41.47 9.14
CA LYS A 273 43.79 42.91 9.01
C LYS A 273 42.70 43.74 9.68
N LEU A 274 41.43 43.37 9.49
CA LEU A 274 40.30 44.04 10.16
C LEU A 274 40.38 43.91 11.69
N THR A 275 40.83 42.75 12.19
CA THR A 275 41.02 42.52 13.62
C THR A 275 42.14 43.39 14.17
N ASP A 276 43.28 43.49 13.46
CA ASP A 276 44.39 44.36 13.83
C ASP A 276 43.97 45.84 13.84
N ASP A 277 43.24 46.29 12.82
CA ASP A 277 42.70 47.64 12.73
C ASP A 277 41.70 47.94 13.84
N TYR A 278 40.84 46.97 14.20
CA TYR A 278 39.91 47.09 15.31
C TYR A 278 40.65 47.24 16.65
N GLN A 279 41.66 46.40 16.91
CA GLN A 279 42.48 46.49 18.11
C GLN A 279 43.23 47.83 18.19
N ARG A 280 43.70 48.34 17.04
CA ARG A 280 44.38 49.65 16.96
C ARG A 280 43.43 50.81 17.23
N LYS A 281 42.21 50.78 16.66
CA LYS A 281 41.16 51.77 16.96
C LYS A 281 40.74 51.72 18.41
N LYS A 282 40.57 50.53 18.98
CA LYS A 282 40.23 50.35 20.39
C LYS A 282 41.28 50.97 21.32
N LYS A 283 42.58 50.78 21.04
CA LYS A 283 43.65 51.48 21.77
C LYS A 283 43.57 53.00 21.64
N ILE A 284 43.27 53.51 20.44
CA ILE A 284 43.10 54.96 20.21
C ILE A 284 41.85 55.49 20.93
N GLU A 285 40.77 54.72 21.04
CA GLU A 285 39.58 55.06 21.82
C GLU A 285 39.85 55.02 23.33
N GLU A 286 40.55 54.00 23.83
CA GLU A 286 41.00 53.93 25.23
C GLU A 286 41.95 55.10 25.58
N GLU A 287 42.79 55.54 24.64
CA GLU A 287 43.63 56.76 24.78
C GLU A 287 42.78 58.05 24.71
N LYS A 288 41.75 58.10 23.85
CA LYS A 288 40.83 59.26 23.75
C LYS A 288 39.85 59.36 24.91
N GLU A 289 39.49 58.28 25.58
CA GLU A 289 38.67 58.32 26.81
C GLU A 289 39.42 58.97 27.99
N THR A 290 40.75 59.13 27.91
CA THR A 290 41.51 59.99 28.83
C THR A 290 41.55 61.48 28.42
N SER A 291 41.00 61.82 27.25
CA SER A 291 40.96 63.19 26.72
C SER A 291 39.64 63.51 26.01
N ASN A 292 38.70 64.04 26.78
CA ASN A 292 37.48 64.75 26.37
C ASN A 292 36.24 63.96 25.94
N SER A 293 35.17 64.48 26.52
CA SER A 293 33.74 64.28 26.37
C SER A 293 33.16 64.56 24.99
N ASP A 294 32.00 63.92 24.81
CA ASP A 294 30.83 64.33 24.03
C ASP A 294 30.68 63.99 22.53
N THR A 295 29.46 63.49 22.30
CA THR A 295 28.57 63.60 21.13
C THR A 295 28.71 62.64 19.94
N THR A 296 27.73 61.72 19.91
CA THR A 296 26.79 61.39 18.81
C THR A 296 27.28 61.44 17.37
N LEU A 297 27.13 60.33 16.64
CA LEU A 297 26.83 60.37 15.21
C LEU A 297 25.95 59.18 14.80
N SER A 298 24.72 59.55 14.46
CA SER A 298 23.70 58.75 13.82
C SER A 298 24.07 58.37 12.39
N ALA A 299 23.47 57.27 11.96
CA ALA A 299 22.98 57.01 10.61
C ALA A 299 24.03 56.89 9.50
N ILE A 300 24.01 55.72 8.85
CA ILE A 300 23.65 55.52 7.44
C ILE A 300 24.18 54.12 7.10
N LEU A 301 23.29 53.23 6.65
CA LEU A 301 23.51 52.26 5.57
C LEU A 301 22.32 51.27 5.55
N SER A 302 21.29 51.64 4.81
CA SER A 302 20.45 50.67 4.11
C SER A 302 21.21 50.17 2.87
N PRO A 303 21.08 48.89 2.53
CA PRO A 303 20.81 48.58 1.12
C PRO A 303 19.58 47.68 0.95
N LEU A 304 18.72 48.13 0.04
CA LEU A 304 17.82 47.30 -0.75
C LEU A 304 18.54 46.01 -1.20
N THR A 305 18.07 44.85 -0.76
CA THR A 305 18.21 43.60 -1.51
C THR A 305 16.93 42.80 -1.33
N SER A 306 16.42 42.26 -2.42
CA SER A 306 15.25 41.39 -2.46
C SER A 306 15.46 40.20 -1.53
N THR A 307 14.84 40.26 -0.36
CA THR A 307 14.77 39.15 0.58
C THR A 307 13.93 38.06 -0.06
N THR A 308 14.60 37.11 -0.70
CA THR A 308 14.03 35.84 -1.09
C THR A 308 13.27 35.25 0.10
N ASP A 309 12.08 34.70 -0.12
CA ASP A 309 11.19 34.10 0.90
C ASP A 309 11.91 33.21 1.95
N PHE A 310 13.09 32.70 1.63
CA PHE A 310 13.96 31.95 2.52
C PHE A 310 14.51 32.75 3.72
N GLU A 311 14.79 34.05 3.58
CA GLU A 311 15.23 34.90 4.71
C GLU A 311 14.05 35.23 5.64
N VAL A 312 12.84 35.38 5.09
CA VAL A 312 11.59 35.53 5.86
C VAL A 312 11.27 34.23 6.61
N PHE A 313 11.45 33.07 5.97
CA PHE A 313 11.35 31.76 6.62
C PHE A 313 12.37 31.63 7.77
N ARG A 314 13.65 31.96 7.52
CA ARG A 314 14.70 31.89 8.53
C ARG A 314 14.48 32.84 9.72
N ALA A 315 13.98 34.05 9.46
CA ALA A 315 13.66 35.04 10.48
C ALA A 315 12.41 34.67 11.32
N SER A 316 11.55 33.79 10.81
CA SER A 316 10.33 33.32 11.48
C SER A 316 10.46 31.94 12.15
N CYS A 317 11.54 31.19 11.88
CA CYS A 317 11.86 29.93 12.56
C CYS A 317 12.26 30.15 14.02
N LYS A 318 11.28 30.39 14.90
CA LYS A 318 11.49 30.31 16.35
C LYS A 318 11.52 28.84 16.76
N LEU A 319 12.54 28.44 17.53
CA LEU A 319 12.56 27.14 18.20
C LEU A 319 11.34 27.04 19.11
N LEU A 320 10.39 26.17 18.75
CA LEU A 320 9.16 26.00 19.51
C LEU A 320 9.35 25.06 20.71
N LYS A 321 10.09 23.96 20.49
CA LYS A 321 10.23 22.88 21.47
C LYS A 321 11.51 22.09 21.24
N THR A 322 12.15 21.70 22.33
CA THR A 322 13.29 20.76 22.33
C THR A 322 12.84 19.44 22.93
N LEU A 323 13.05 18.35 22.19
CA LEU A 323 12.79 16.98 22.65
C LEU A 323 14.14 16.36 23.05
N SER A 324 14.33 16.11 24.34
CA SER A 324 15.58 15.56 24.89
C SER A 324 15.31 14.20 25.53
N GLY A 325 16.13 13.20 25.21
CA GLY A 325 15.98 11.84 25.76
C GLY A 325 16.96 10.81 25.20
N HIS A 326 17.46 10.99 23.98
CA HIS A 326 18.53 10.14 23.45
C HIS A 326 19.88 10.44 24.11
N ALA A 327 20.68 9.39 24.32
CA ALA A 327 22.03 9.47 24.85
C ALA A 327 23.09 9.58 23.74
N GLY A 328 22.70 9.35 22.49
CA GLY A 328 23.56 9.45 21.31
C GLY A 328 22.99 10.39 20.23
N THR A 329 23.73 10.51 19.13
CA THR A 329 23.31 11.28 17.97
C THR A 329 22.02 10.72 17.37
N VAL A 330 21.02 11.57 17.18
CA VAL A 330 19.79 11.23 16.44
C VAL A 330 20.12 11.22 14.95
N SER A 331 20.04 10.05 14.32
CA SER A 331 20.39 9.83 12.92
C SER A 331 19.20 10.00 11.98
N SER A 332 17.98 9.77 12.49
CA SER A 332 16.77 9.78 11.69
C SER A 332 15.54 10.08 12.52
N ILE A 333 14.59 10.77 11.90
CA ILE A 333 13.27 11.05 12.44
C ILE A 333 12.20 10.75 11.40
N ASP A 334 11.00 10.42 11.85
CA ASP A 334 9.82 10.36 11.02
C ASP A 334 8.59 10.88 11.80
N TYR A 335 7.57 11.33 11.08
CA TYR A 335 6.34 11.86 11.66
C TYR A 335 5.13 11.11 11.14
N SER A 336 4.12 10.93 11.99
CA SER A 336 2.84 10.41 11.55
C SER A 336 1.69 10.89 12.41
N THR A 337 0.49 10.82 11.85
CA THR A 337 -0.75 11.16 12.54
C THR A 337 -1.63 9.93 12.64
N PHE A 338 -1.97 9.54 13.86
CA PHE A 338 -2.78 8.36 14.15
C PHE A 338 -3.91 8.75 15.10
N ASP A 339 -5.14 8.40 14.74
CA ASP A 339 -6.34 8.62 15.57
C ASP A 339 -6.49 10.06 16.10
N GLY A 340 -6.01 11.05 15.34
CA GLY A 340 -6.04 12.48 15.70
C GLY A 340 -4.82 12.98 16.48
N ASN A 341 -3.94 12.08 16.94
CA ASN A 341 -2.72 12.43 17.65
C ASN A 341 -1.51 12.48 16.72
N GLN A 342 -0.58 13.38 17.00
CA GLN A 342 0.65 13.57 16.24
C GLN A 342 1.82 12.91 16.97
N PHE A 343 2.48 11.98 16.29
CA PHE A 343 3.62 11.25 16.83
C PHE A 343 4.85 11.50 15.99
N ILE A 344 5.99 11.59 16.67
CA ILE A 344 7.31 11.58 16.05
C ILE A 344 8.01 10.32 16.54
N CYS A 345 8.76 9.66 15.66
CA CYS A 345 9.73 8.65 16.09
C CYS A 345 11.14 9.11 15.74
N SER A 346 12.11 8.70 16.55
CA SER A 346 13.52 9.00 16.33
C SER A 346 14.39 7.78 16.58
N GLY A 347 15.38 7.57 15.73
CA GLY A 347 16.42 6.56 15.89
C GLY A 347 17.76 7.22 16.23
N SER A 348 18.55 6.56 17.07
CA SER A 348 19.79 7.11 17.59
C SER A 348 20.94 6.11 17.54
N HIS A 349 22.16 6.65 17.56
CA HIS A 349 23.38 5.88 17.71
C HIS A 349 23.50 5.19 19.08
N ASP A 350 22.66 5.55 20.06
CA ASP A 350 22.54 4.81 21.33
C ASP A 350 21.84 3.45 21.20
N GLY A 351 21.40 3.06 20.00
CA GLY A 351 20.74 1.78 19.74
C GLY A 351 19.24 1.76 20.11
N THR A 352 18.67 2.91 20.43
CA THR A 352 17.27 3.03 20.88
C THR A 352 16.40 3.77 19.87
N VAL A 353 15.12 3.41 19.82
CA VAL A 353 14.08 4.18 19.12
C VAL A 353 13.19 4.86 20.16
N CYS A 354 13.06 6.18 20.09
CA CYS A 354 12.11 6.92 20.93
C CYS A 354 10.83 7.25 20.16
N VAL A 355 9.71 7.27 20.86
CA VAL A 355 8.41 7.76 20.35
C VAL A 355 7.99 8.97 21.17
N TRP A 356 7.59 10.03 20.49
CA TRP A 356 7.27 11.33 21.08
C TRP A 356 5.83 11.73 20.73
N ASP A 357 5.12 12.31 21.70
CA ASP A 357 3.87 13.03 21.46
C ASP A 357 4.24 14.49 21.22
N THR A 358 3.76 15.14 20.18
CA THR A 358 4.08 16.56 19.96
C THR A 358 3.57 17.46 21.08
N ASN A 359 2.57 17.02 21.85
CA ASN A 359 2.06 17.73 23.02
C ASN A 359 2.98 17.59 24.25
N ASN A 360 3.72 16.48 24.39
CA ASN A 360 4.61 16.22 25.53
C ASN A 360 6.09 16.53 25.19
N SER A 361 6.90 16.93 26.16
CA SER A 361 8.35 17.18 25.95
C SER A 361 9.22 15.96 26.26
N LYS A 362 8.65 14.92 26.87
CA LYS A 362 9.32 13.66 27.18
C LYS A 362 8.95 12.56 26.19
N PRO A 363 9.84 11.57 25.93
CA PRO A 363 9.49 10.43 25.11
C PRO A 363 8.38 9.64 25.81
N ILE A 364 7.34 9.29 25.07
CA ILE A 364 6.26 8.42 25.56
C ILE A 364 6.77 7.00 25.73
N GLN A 365 7.71 6.59 24.86
CA GLN A 365 8.18 5.22 24.79
C GLN A 365 9.63 5.17 24.33
N LEU A 366 10.38 4.24 24.93
CA LEU A 366 11.76 3.92 24.59
C LEU A 366 11.81 2.44 24.19
N LEU A 367 12.20 2.18 22.94
CA LEU A 367 12.28 0.85 22.36
C LEU A 367 13.75 0.45 22.27
N ASN A 368 14.14 -0.53 23.10
CA ASN A 368 15.49 -1.07 23.15
C ASN A 368 15.54 -2.41 22.44
N GLY A 369 16.56 -2.62 21.62
CA GLY A 369 16.86 -3.95 21.09
C GLY A 369 17.72 -4.00 19.82
N HIS A 370 18.15 -2.85 19.30
CA HIS A 370 19.34 -2.82 18.46
C HIS A 370 20.59 -2.79 19.36
N PRO A 371 21.56 -3.72 19.18
CA PRO A 371 22.84 -3.70 19.90
C PRO A 371 23.84 -2.69 19.32
N ASN A 372 23.56 -2.14 18.12
CA ASN A 372 24.41 -1.18 17.42
C ASN A 372 23.57 0.04 17.00
N GLU A 373 24.24 1.02 16.37
CA GLU A 373 23.62 2.28 15.96
C GLU A 373 22.42 2.05 15.03
N ILE A 374 21.38 2.86 15.24
CA ILE A 374 20.24 2.95 14.33
C ILE A 374 20.54 4.06 13.32
N HIS A 375 20.28 3.82 12.04
CA HIS A 375 20.55 4.77 10.96
C HIS A 375 19.29 5.38 10.37
N CYS A 376 18.18 4.64 10.35
CA CYS A 376 16.91 5.14 9.84
C CYS A 376 15.73 4.58 10.63
N VAL A 377 14.71 5.42 10.83
CA VAL A 377 13.41 5.04 11.39
C VAL A 377 12.29 5.53 10.52
N LYS A 378 11.23 4.74 10.38
CA LYS A 378 10.03 5.07 9.60
C LYS A 378 8.78 4.49 10.23
N PHE A 379 7.67 5.22 10.19
CA PHE A 379 6.36 4.63 10.49
C PHE A 379 5.94 3.68 9.37
N SER A 380 5.53 2.47 9.75
CA SER A 380 5.07 1.46 8.80
C SER A 380 3.64 1.77 8.34
N SER A 381 3.52 2.24 7.11
CA SER A 381 2.23 2.43 6.45
C SER A 381 1.47 1.11 6.25
N TYR A 382 2.19 -0.02 6.12
CA TYR A 382 1.61 -1.37 5.98
C TYR A 382 0.83 -1.82 7.21
N TYR A 383 1.48 -1.88 8.36
CA TYR A 383 0.83 -2.35 9.59
C TYR A 383 -0.28 -1.41 10.03
N HIS A 384 -0.14 -0.10 9.81
CA HIS A 384 -1.20 0.85 10.08
C HIS A 384 -2.42 0.61 9.15
N ARG A 385 -2.22 0.46 7.84
CA ARG A 385 -3.34 0.26 6.90
C ARG A 385 -4.00 -1.11 7.03
N LYS A 386 -3.21 -2.19 7.20
CA LYS A 386 -3.71 -3.57 7.22
C LYS A 386 -4.19 -4.02 8.59
N HIS A 387 -3.43 -3.71 9.65
CA HIS A 387 -3.68 -4.20 11.00
C HIS A 387 -4.13 -3.11 11.97
N ARG A 388 -4.11 -1.83 11.56
CA ARG A 388 -4.42 -0.68 12.42
C ARG A 388 -3.57 -0.70 13.69
N ARG A 389 -2.30 -1.06 13.51
CA ARG A 389 -1.24 -1.03 14.51
C ARG A 389 -0.24 0.04 14.11
N ASN A 390 0.15 0.85 15.08
CA ASN A 390 1.19 1.85 14.88
C ASN A 390 2.53 1.14 15.09
N VAL A 391 3.19 0.86 13.98
CA VAL A 391 4.44 0.09 13.97
C VAL A 391 5.54 0.98 13.44
N ILE A 392 6.67 1.03 14.14
CA ILE A 392 7.88 1.71 13.68
C ILE A 392 8.83 0.67 13.11
N CYS A 393 9.44 1.00 11.99
CA CYS A 393 10.50 0.24 11.37
C CYS A 393 11.83 0.95 11.65
N SER A 394 12.87 0.21 12.04
CA SER A 394 14.21 0.77 12.26
C SER A 394 15.28 -0.08 11.59
N SER A 395 16.24 0.57 10.94
CA SER A 395 17.42 -0.05 10.33
C SER A 395 18.68 0.25 11.15
N SER A 396 19.64 -0.68 11.16
CA SER A 396 20.83 -0.56 12.00
C SER A 396 22.08 -1.18 11.37
N SER A 397 23.25 -0.74 11.87
CA SER A 397 24.55 -1.36 11.61
C SER A 397 24.59 -2.86 11.96
N ASN A 398 23.69 -3.32 12.84
CA ASN A 398 23.59 -4.74 13.24
C ASN A 398 23.01 -5.66 12.16
N GLN A 399 22.88 -5.18 10.92
CA GLN A 399 22.41 -5.93 9.76
C GLN A 399 20.92 -6.33 9.83
N THR A 400 20.14 -5.68 10.70
CA THR A 400 18.71 -5.95 10.84
C THR A 400 17.85 -4.73 10.60
N ILE A 401 16.66 -4.99 10.08
CA ILE A 401 15.53 -4.06 10.07
C ILE A 401 14.48 -4.64 11.02
N ARG A 402 14.11 -3.88 12.06
CA ARG A 402 13.19 -4.34 13.11
C ARG A 402 11.89 -3.56 13.07
N PHE A 403 10.79 -4.27 13.33
CA PHE A 403 9.44 -3.70 13.40
C PHE A 403 8.96 -3.71 14.85
N TRP A 404 8.58 -2.56 15.36
CA TRP A 404 8.21 -2.32 16.75
C TRP A 404 6.75 -1.92 16.85
N ASP A 405 5.94 -2.70 17.54
CA ASP A 405 4.59 -2.30 17.91
C ASP A 405 4.64 -1.32 19.07
N ILE A 406 4.17 -0.09 18.82
CA ILE A 406 4.10 0.96 19.84
C ILE A 406 3.14 0.54 20.96
N LYS A 407 1.96 0.01 20.61
CA LYS A 407 0.91 -0.30 21.59
C LYS A 407 1.31 -1.42 22.54
N ASP A 408 1.88 -2.49 21.98
CA ASP A 408 2.22 -3.70 22.74
C ASP A 408 3.68 -3.67 23.26
N ASN A 409 4.43 -2.60 22.99
CA ASN A 409 5.86 -2.42 23.32
C ASN A 409 6.72 -3.65 22.98
N ARG A 410 6.52 -4.23 21.81
CA ARG A 410 7.20 -5.47 21.40
C ARG A 410 7.68 -5.42 19.97
N GLN A 411 8.71 -6.19 19.69
CA GLN A 411 9.15 -6.44 18.33
C GLN A 411 8.21 -7.43 17.64
N LEU A 412 7.70 -7.06 16.46
CA LEU A 412 6.80 -7.90 15.65
C LEU A 412 7.55 -8.75 14.64
N GLN A 413 8.59 -8.19 14.03
CA GLN A 413 9.25 -8.78 12.86
C GLN A 413 10.70 -8.29 12.77
N VAL A 414 11.56 -9.12 12.20
CA VAL A 414 12.95 -8.79 11.86
C VAL A 414 13.21 -9.22 10.43
N LEU A 415 13.76 -8.32 9.62
CA LEU A 415 14.35 -8.64 8.33
C LEU A 415 15.87 -8.59 8.50
N SER A 416 16.55 -9.67 8.13
CA SER A 416 18.01 -9.76 8.23
C SER A 416 18.65 -9.52 6.86
N ARG A 417 19.76 -8.80 6.85
CA ARG A 417 20.65 -8.61 5.70
C ARG A 417 22.06 -9.08 6.05
N PRO A 418 22.95 -9.26 5.04
CA PRO A 418 24.34 -9.62 5.29
C PRO A 418 25.20 -8.46 5.82
N THR A 419 24.76 -7.21 5.63
CA THR A 419 25.52 -6.00 6.02
C THR A 419 24.62 -4.94 6.65
N GLY A 420 25.24 -3.95 7.30
CA GLY A 420 24.55 -2.86 7.98
C GLY A 420 23.64 -2.07 7.05
N VAL A 421 22.46 -1.71 7.55
CA VAL A 421 21.39 -1.07 6.79
C VAL A 421 21.30 0.41 7.17
N TYR A 422 21.38 1.29 6.17
CA TYR A 422 21.34 2.74 6.38
C TYR A 422 19.93 3.28 6.18
N GLY A 423 19.50 3.48 4.93
CA GLY A 423 18.17 3.99 4.61
C GLY A 423 17.10 2.90 4.51
N ILE A 424 15.86 3.23 4.88
CA ILE A 424 14.65 2.44 4.63
C ILE A 424 13.51 3.35 4.16
N GLU A 425 12.66 2.85 3.25
CA GLU A 425 11.49 3.61 2.77
C GLU A 425 10.35 2.67 2.38
N PHE A 426 9.11 3.02 2.75
CA PHE A 426 7.91 2.23 2.44
C PHE A 426 7.28 2.68 1.13
N SER A 427 6.73 1.73 0.36
CA SER A 427 6.02 2.06 -0.86
C SER A 427 4.76 2.86 -0.59
N SER A 428 4.57 3.99 -1.26
CA SER A 428 3.32 4.77 -1.17
C SER A 428 2.09 4.01 -1.74
N PHE A 429 2.33 3.05 -2.63
CA PHE A 429 1.35 2.16 -3.26
C PHE A 429 1.17 0.82 -2.51
N ASN A 430 0.19 0.02 -2.94
CA ASN A 430 -0.15 -1.29 -2.37
C ASN A 430 -0.25 -1.28 -0.83
N GLY A 431 -0.74 -0.18 -0.27
CA GLY A 431 -0.92 -0.06 1.17
C GLY A 431 0.38 -0.06 1.99
N GLY A 432 1.56 0.24 1.43
CA GLY A 432 2.81 0.19 2.18
C GLY A 432 3.51 -1.17 2.17
N ARG A 433 2.99 -2.15 1.42
CA ARG A 433 3.44 -3.55 1.51
C ARG A 433 4.92 -3.75 1.18
N TYR A 434 5.51 -2.90 0.34
CA TYR A 434 6.91 -3.05 -0.03
C TYR A 434 7.80 -2.09 0.74
N LEU A 435 8.95 -2.59 1.15
CA LEU A 435 9.99 -1.81 1.84
C LEU A 435 11.26 -1.85 1.00
N CYS A 436 11.86 -0.70 0.71
CA CYS A 436 13.20 -0.64 0.15
C CYS A 436 14.21 -0.36 1.26
N SER A 437 15.41 -0.92 1.15
CA SER A 437 16.49 -0.71 2.12
C SER A 437 17.85 -0.57 1.44
N GLY A 438 18.66 0.42 1.84
CA GLY A 438 20.05 0.61 1.40
C GLY A 438 21.07 0.02 2.38
N SER A 439 22.18 -0.53 1.89
CA SER A 439 23.22 -1.17 2.72
C SER A 439 24.63 -0.61 2.51
N TRP A 440 25.49 -0.99 3.45
CA TRP A 440 26.94 -0.92 3.30
C TRP A 440 27.51 -1.71 2.11
N ASP A 441 26.92 -2.86 1.76
CA ASP A 441 27.34 -3.70 0.63
C ASP A 441 27.10 -3.11 -0.78
N SER A 442 26.76 -1.82 -0.87
CA SER A 442 26.48 -1.14 -2.14
C SER A 442 25.26 -1.70 -2.89
N THR A 443 24.38 -2.42 -2.21
CA THR A 443 23.11 -2.88 -2.77
C THR A 443 21.92 -2.29 -2.03
N ALA A 444 20.84 -2.11 -2.79
CA ALA A 444 19.53 -1.89 -2.21
C ALA A 444 18.67 -3.16 -2.36
N CYS A 445 17.81 -3.42 -1.39
CA CYS A 445 16.91 -4.58 -1.41
C CYS A 445 15.45 -4.11 -1.41
N LEU A 446 14.60 -4.83 -2.15
CA LEU A 446 13.14 -4.70 -2.08
C LEU A 446 12.57 -5.88 -1.31
N TRP A 447 11.78 -5.61 -0.28
CA TRP A 447 11.18 -6.60 0.60
C TRP A 447 9.67 -6.59 0.49
N ASP A 448 9.06 -7.76 0.63
CA ASP A 448 7.64 -7.89 0.94
C ASP A 448 7.46 -7.99 2.45
N VAL A 449 6.91 -6.93 3.05
CA VAL A 449 6.72 -6.84 4.51
C VAL A 449 5.78 -7.94 4.99
N GLU A 450 4.77 -8.31 4.20
CA GLU A 450 3.78 -9.34 4.57
C GLU A 450 4.41 -10.71 4.74
N THR A 451 5.26 -11.09 3.79
CA THR A 451 5.83 -12.43 3.72
C THR A 451 7.22 -12.51 4.35
N SER A 452 7.79 -11.36 4.76
CA SER A 452 9.18 -11.23 5.20
C SER A 452 10.20 -11.69 4.16
N LYS A 453 9.83 -11.70 2.87
CA LYS A 453 10.70 -12.21 1.80
C LYS A 453 11.40 -11.08 1.07
N LEU A 454 12.68 -11.31 0.77
CA LEU A 454 13.43 -10.52 -0.20
C LEU A 454 12.87 -10.78 -1.59
N LEU A 455 12.41 -9.74 -2.27
CA LEU A 455 11.87 -9.81 -3.63
C LEU A 455 12.92 -9.54 -4.69
N HIS A 456 13.78 -8.54 -4.44
CA HIS A 456 14.78 -8.13 -5.42
C HIS A 456 15.99 -7.47 -4.75
N VAL A 457 17.15 -7.58 -5.40
CA VAL A 457 18.39 -6.90 -5.03
C VAL A 457 18.82 -6.02 -6.20
N PHE A 458 18.90 -4.73 -5.96
CA PHE A 458 19.39 -3.74 -6.91
C PHE A 458 20.90 -3.61 -6.78
N TYR A 459 21.58 -3.95 -7.86
CA TYR A 459 23.03 -3.78 -8.03
C TYR A 459 23.31 -2.53 -8.86
N GLY A 460 24.46 -1.90 -8.63
CA GLY A 460 24.95 -0.80 -9.48
C GLY A 460 25.68 0.30 -8.73
N HIS A 461 25.43 0.48 -7.43
CA HIS A 461 26.21 1.42 -6.62
C HIS A 461 27.63 0.90 -6.41
N LYS A 462 28.59 1.82 -6.37
CA LYS A 462 30.02 1.52 -6.15
C LYS A 462 30.45 1.72 -4.69
N SER A 463 29.53 2.17 -3.85
CA SER A 463 29.72 2.44 -2.43
C SER A 463 28.40 2.23 -1.70
N CYS A 464 28.44 2.32 -0.37
CA CYS A 464 27.28 2.21 0.50
C CYS A 464 26.09 3.05 0.01
N VAL A 465 24.89 2.47 0.12
CA VAL A 465 23.62 3.13 -0.21
C VAL A 465 23.07 3.75 1.06
N ASN A 466 23.25 5.07 1.19
CA ASN A 466 22.91 5.82 2.40
C ASN A 466 21.42 6.13 2.50
N CYS A 467 20.75 6.33 1.37
CA CYS A 467 19.32 6.63 1.34
C CYS A 467 18.61 5.92 0.19
N VAL A 468 17.32 5.68 0.37
CA VAL A 468 16.45 5.04 -0.62
C VAL A 468 15.13 5.76 -0.66
N ASP A 469 14.56 5.92 -1.84
CA ASP A 469 13.22 6.46 -2.03
C ASP A 469 12.44 5.66 -3.09
N ILE A 470 11.12 5.58 -2.92
CA ILE A 470 10.23 4.82 -3.80
C ILE A 470 9.20 5.78 -4.41
N SER A 471 9.35 6.04 -5.71
CA SER A 471 8.36 6.85 -6.42
C SER A 471 7.04 6.08 -6.67
N PRO A 472 5.91 6.80 -6.81
CA PRO A 472 4.63 6.19 -7.15
C PRO A 472 4.66 5.47 -8.52
N PRO A 473 3.76 4.51 -8.78
CA PRO A 473 3.81 3.65 -9.97
C PRO A 473 3.70 4.37 -11.33
N GLN A 474 3.34 5.65 -11.34
CA GLN A 474 3.29 6.48 -12.55
C GLN A 474 4.68 6.84 -13.06
N THR A 475 5.70 6.79 -12.19
CA THR A 475 7.12 6.91 -12.50
C THR A 475 7.77 5.55 -12.31
N LYS A 476 8.35 4.96 -13.35
CA LYS A 476 9.02 3.63 -13.29
C LYS A 476 10.35 3.64 -12.50
N ALA A 477 10.59 4.62 -11.63
CA ALA A 477 11.89 4.85 -11.01
C ALA A 477 11.83 4.58 -9.50
N ILE A 478 12.61 3.61 -9.02
CA ILE A 478 13.05 3.59 -7.63
C ILE A 478 14.32 4.43 -7.62
N VAL A 479 14.36 5.50 -6.84
CA VAL A 479 15.54 6.35 -6.76
C VAL A 479 16.34 5.90 -5.54
N LEU A 480 17.50 5.33 -5.83
CA LEU A 480 18.47 4.91 -4.84
C LEU A 480 19.63 5.91 -4.97
N VAL A 481 20.01 6.62 -3.90
CA VAL A 481 21.09 7.63 -3.94
C VAL A 481 22.21 7.25 -2.99
#